data_AF-A0A076H215-F1
#
_entry.id   AF-A0A076H215-F1
#
_cell.length_a   1.000
_cell.length_b   1.000
_cell.length_c   1.000
_cell.angle_alpha   90.00
_cell.angle_beta   90.00
_cell.angle_gamma   90.00
#
_symmetry.space_group_name_H-M   'P 1'
#
loop_
_entity.id
_entity.type
_entity.pdbx_description
1 polymer ?
#
loop_
_entity_poly.entity_id
_entity_poly.type
_entity_poly.pdbx_seq_one_letter_code
_entity_poly.pdbx_strand_id
1 'polypeptide(L)'
;MIVSLQDLDRLMALRQQDPALAARLRQPLDLEAFLALASEFGCSVTEADVFAAQQREDSQRSAEELQRQQADESRRLRTFIQG
;
A
#
# COMPACT_ATOMS: atom_id res chain seq x y z
N MET A 1 -18.67 4.17 13.30
CA MET A 1 -18.66 2.91 12.52
C MET A 1 -17.44 3.00 11.61
N ILE A 2 -16.46 2.12 11.77
CA ILE A 2 -15.13 2.19 11.11
C ILE A 2 -15.24 1.39 9.80
N VAL A 3 -15.76 2.01 8.74
CA VAL A 3 -16.07 1.35 7.44
C VAL A 3 -15.09 1.77 6.34
N SER A 4 -14.37 2.86 6.56
CA SER A 4 -13.67 3.64 5.53
C SER A 4 -12.43 2.95 4.93
N LEU A 5 -11.82 2.03 5.69
CA LEU A 5 -10.60 1.36 5.28
C LEU A 5 -10.84 0.22 4.28
N GLN A 6 -11.93 -0.51 4.43
CA GLN A 6 -12.31 -1.57 3.49
C GLN A 6 -12.71 -0.97 2.13
N ASP A 7 -13.31 0.21 2.16
CA ASP A 7 -13.65 0.97 0.95
C ASP A 7 -12.39 1.47 0.22
N LEU A 8 -11.34 1.87 0.95
CA LEU A 8 -10.06 2.22 0.36
C LEU A 8 -9.39 1.00 -0.30
N ASP A 9 -9.40 -0.15 0.37
CA ASP A 9 -8.88 -1.41 -0.17
C ASP A 9 -9.63 -1.82 -1.44
N ARG A 10 -10.96 -1.66 -1.43
CA ARG A 10 -11.83 -1.89 -2.59
C ARG A 10 -11.49 -0.96 -3.75
N LEU A 11 -11.26 0.33 -3.49
CA LEU A 11 -10.83 1.30 -4.49
C LEU A 11 -9.46 0.95 -5.08
N MET A 12 -8.52 0.49 -4.24
CA MET A 12 -7.19 0.03 -4.68
C MET A 12 -7.25 -1.27 -5.49
N ALA A 13 -8.18 -2.17 -5.18
CA ALA A 13 -8.46 -3.35 -5.99
C ALA A 13 -9.09 -2.98 -7.35
N LEU A 14 -10.04 -2.03 -7.36
CA LEU A 14 -10.64 -1.50 -8.59
C LEU A 14 -9.58 -0.82 -9.47
N ARG A 15 -8.63 -0.09 -8.89
CA ARG A 15 -7.49 0.49 -9.64
C ARG A 15 -6.69 -0.56 -10.38
N GLN A 16 -6.51 -1.75 -9.82
CA GLN A 16 -5.77 -2.83 -10.46
C GLN A 16 -6.55 -3.48 -11.61
N GLN A 17 -7.88 -3.42 -11.57
CA GLN A 17 -8.77 -4.01 -12.57
C GLN A 17 -9.15 -3.02 -13.69
N ASP A 18 -9.20 -1.72 -13.36
CA ASP A 18 -9.56 -0.65 -14.29
C ASP A 18 -8.35 0.24 -14.64
N PRO A 19 -7.77 0.09 -15.84
CA PRO A 19 -6.64 0.90 -16.27
C PRO A 19 -6.97 2.38 -16.45
N ALA A 20 -8.24 2.77 -16.66
CA ALA A 20 -8.64 4.17 -16.72
C ALA A 20 -8.60 4.82 -15.34
N LEU A 21 -9.02 4.09 -14.30
CA LEU A 21 -8.86 4.50 -12.90
C LEU A 21 -7.37 4.59 -12.52
N ALA A 22 -6.56 3.61 -12.94
CA ALA A 22 -5.11 3.65 -12.75
C ALA A 22 -4.45 4.84 -13.44
N ALA A 23 -4.87 5.20 -14.65
CA ALA A 23 -4.35 6.35 -15.38
C ALA A 23 -4.68 7.68 -14.67
N ARG A 24 -5.91 7.82 -14.15
CA ARG A 24 -6.33 9.00 -13.37
C ARG A 24 -5.56 9.13 -12.06
N LEU A 25 -5.26 8.01 -11.39
CA LEU A 25 -4.49 7.97 -10.14
C LEU A 25 -2.97 8.10 -10.34
N ARG A 26 -2.48 8.01 -11.59
CA ARG A 26 -1.05 8.08 -11.94
C ARG A 26 -0.57 9.51 -12.22
N GLN A 27 -1.50 10.44 -12.42
CA GLN A 27 -1.20 11.87 -12.43
C GLN A 27 -1.11 12.39 -10.99
N PRO A 28 -0.38 13.50 -10.72
CA PRO A 28 -0.47 14.16 -9.44
C PRO A 28 -1.93 14.58 -9.23
N LEU A 29 -2.61 13.83 -8.36
CA LEU A 29 -4.01 14.03 -8.02
C LEU A 29 -4.04 14.58 -6.60
N ASP A 30 -4.68 15.74 -6.43
CA ASP A 30 -4.89 16.29 -5.09
C ASP A 30 -5.74 15.34 -4.26
N LEU A 31 -5.47 15.31 -2.96
CA LEU A 31 -6.18 14.45 -2.04
C LEU A 31 -7.70 14.69 -2.09
N GLU A 32 -8.16 15.94 -2.21
CA GLU A 32 -9.58 16.24 -2.39
C GLU A 32 -10.16 15.59 -3.66
N ALA A 33 -9.43 15.65 -4.79
CA ALA A 33 -9.86 15.03 -6.04
C ALA A 33 -9.88 13.49 -5.94
N PHE A 34 -8.97 12.90 -5.17
CA PHE A 34 -8.99 11.49 -4.83
C PHE A 34 -10.20 11.09 -3.99
N LEU A 35 -10.51 11.86 -2.94
CA LEU A 35 -11.65 11.59 -2.06
C LEU A 35 -12.99 11.77 -2.80
N ALA A 36 -13.08 12.78 -3.67
CA ALA A 36 -14.22 12.96 -4.55
C ALA A 36 -14.41 11.75 -5.48
N LEU A 37 -13.33 11.27 -6.10
CA LEU A 37 -13.35 10.07 -6.94
C LEU A 37 -13.79 8.85 -6.14
N ALA A 38 -13.25 8.62 -4.94
CA ALA A 38 -13.67 7.51 -4.10
C ALA A 38 -15.18 7.56 -3.79
N SER A 39 -15.70 8.76 -3.49
CA SER A 39 -17.12 9.00 -3.26
C SER A 39 -17.97 8.69 -4.49
N GLU A 40 -17.52 9.05 -5.71
CA GLU A 40 -18.20 8.71 -6.97
C GLU A 40 -18.34 7.19 -7.17
N PHE A 41 -17.37 6.42 -6.69
CA PHE A 41 -17.41 4.94 -6.72
C PHE A 41 -18.16 4.33 -5.53
N GLY A 42 -18.82 5.15 -4.70
CA GLY A 42 -19.58 4.72 -3.52
C GLY A 42 -18.70 4.31 -2.33
N CYS A 43 -17.42 4.68 -2.35
CA CYS A 43 -16.45 4.37 -1.30
C CYS A 43 -16.30 5.60 -0.38
N SER A 44 -16.58 5.45 0.92
CA SER A 44 -16.39 6.52 1.90
C SER A 44 -14.97 6.50 2.45
N VAL A 45 -14.00 6.85 1.61
CA VAL A 45 -12.59 6.97 2.00
C VAL A 45 -12.35 8.35 2.63
N THR A 46 -11.57 8.41 3.70
CA THR A 46 -11.11 9.67 4.30
C THR A 46 -9.60 9.82 4.18
N GLU A 47 -9.10 11.05 4.41
CA GLU A 47 -7.66 11.32 4.49
C GLU A 47 -6.95 10.37 5.47
N ALA A 48 -7.53 10.16 6.65
CA ALA A 48 -6.97 9.27 7.68
C ALA A 48 -6.80 7.83 7.18
N ASP A 49 -7.69 7.35 6.30
CA ASP A 49 -7.57 6.02 5.72
C ASP A 49 -6.45 5.94 4.70
N VAL A 50 -6.28 6.99 3.88
CA VAL A 50 -5.18 7.07 2.91
C VAL A 50 -3.83 7.05 3.63
N PHE A 51 -3.70 7.81 4.73
CA PHE A 51 -2.51 7.76 5.58
C PHE A 51 -2.33 6.39 6.26
N ALA A 52 -3.40 5.79 6.76
CA ALA A 52 -3.34 4.46 7.38
C ALA A 52 -2.98 3.34 6.39
N ALA A 53 -3.35 3.48 5.11
CA ALA A 53 -2.97 2.57 4.05
C ALA A 53 -1.49 2.75 3.67
N GLN A 54 -1.04 3.99 3.45
CA GLN A 54 0.37 4.29 3.18
C GLN A 54 1.28 3.76 4.32
N GLN A 55 0.92 4.03 5.58
CA GLN A 55 1.68 3.56 6.73
C GLN A 55 1.76 2.03 6.79
N ARG A 56 0.70 1.32 6.37
CA ARG A 56 0.71 -0.14 6.30
C ARG A 56 1.59 -0.66 5.18
N GLU A 57 1.53 -0.07 4.00
CA GLU A 57 2.41 -0.45 2.88
C GLU A 57 3.88 -0.21 3.23
N ASP A 58 4.21 0.92 3.86
CA ASP A 58 5.57 1.22 4.33
C ASP A 58 6.05 0.23 5.40
N SER A 59 5.17 -0.12 6.33
CA SER A 59 5.46 -1.10 7.39
C SER A 59 5.63 -2.52 6.83
N GLN A 60 4.84 -2.91 5.83
CA GLN A 60 4.96 -4.20 5.15
C GLN A 60 6.26 -4.29 4.36
N ARG A 61 6.61 -3.25 3.58
CA ARG A 61 7.88 -3.18 2.85
C ARG A 61 9.07 -3.27 3.79
N SER A 62 9.04 -2.51 4.89
CA SER A 62 10.11 -2.52 5.90
C SER A 62 10.29 -3.92 6.53
N ALA A 63 9.20 -4.64 6.80
CA ALA A 63 9.26 -5.99 7.34
C ALA A 63 9.85 -7.00 6.33
N GLU A 64 9.48 -6.91 5.05
CA GLU A 64 10.04 -7.74 3.99
C GLU A 64 11.53 -7.47 3.76
N GLU A 65 11.95 -6.21 3.85
CA GLU A 65 13.37 -5.82 3.76
C GLU A 65 14.20 -6.35 4.94
N LEU A 66 13.69 -6.26 6.16
CA LEU A 66 14.32 -6.82 7.36
C LEU A 66 14.46 -8.35 7.26
N GLN A 67 13.45 -9.05 6.74
CA GLN A 67 13.51 -10.50 6.55
C GLN A 67 14.56 -10.89 5.50
N ARG A 68 14.68 -10.13 4.40
CA ARG A 68 15.72 -10.37 3.38
C ARG A 68 17.13 -10.15 3.93
N GLN A 69 17.33 -9.10 4.73
CA GLN A 69 18.63 -8.83 5.35
C GLN A 69 19.06 -9.97 6.29
N GLN A 70 18.16 -10.46 7.16
CA GLN A 70 18.49 -11.58 8.05
C GLN A 70 18.75 -12.89 7.29
N ALA A 71 18.04 -13.14 6.18
CA ALA A 71 18.27 -14.32 5.36
C ALA A 71 19.64 -14.31 4.67
N ASP A 72 20.11 -13.14 4.22
CA ASP A 72 21.44 -12.98 3.61
C ASP A 72 22.57 -13.12 4.65
N GLU A 73 22.38 -12.52 5.83
CA GLU A 73 23.37 -12.56 6.91
C GLU A 73 23.52 -13.96 7.52
N SER A 74 22.42 -14.71 7.65
CA SER A 74 22.43 -16.10 8.13
C SER A 74 23.19 -17.04 7.17
N ARG A 75 23.08 -16.82 5.84
CA ARG A 75 23.84 -17.59 4.85
C ARG A 75 25.35 -17.27 4.90
N ARG A 76 25.72 -16.01 5.12
CA ARG A 76 27.12 -15.60 5.29
C ARG A 76 27.76 -16.23 6.52
N LEU A 77 27.08 -16.19 7.67
CA LEU A 77 27.57 -16.79 8.92
C LEU A 77 27.79 -18.31 8.80
N ARG A 78 26.92 -19.02 8.09
CA ARG A 78 27.08 -20.47 7.85
C ARG A 78 28.28 -20.82 6.98
N THR A 79 28.70 -19.93 6.08
CA THR A 79 29.88 -20.14 5.23
C THR A 79 31.17 -19.86 6.01
N PHE A 80 31.13 -18.94 6.98
CA PHE A 80 32.33 -18.51 7.72
C PHE A 80 32.74 -19.45 8.87
N ILE A 81 31.84 -20.31 9.38
CA ILE A 81 32.15 -21.27 10.46
C ILE A 81 32.72 -22.60 9.92
N GLN A 82 32.81 -22.75 8.58
CA GLN A 82 33.35 -23.94 7.91
C GLN A 82 34.68 -23.67 7.16
N GLY A 83 35.48 -22.73 7.67
CA GLY A 83 36.87 -22.49 7.25
C GLY A 83 37.84 -22.69 8.41
#